data_AF-A0A3S9VZW4-F1
#
_entry.id   AF-A0A3S9VZW4-F1
#
_cell.length_a   1.000
_cell.length_b   1.000
_cell.length_c   1.000
_cell.angle_alpha   90.00
_cell.angle_beta   90.00
_cell.angle_gamma   90.00
#
_symmetry.space_group_name_H-M   'P 1'
#
loop_
_entity.id
_entity.type
_entity.pdbx_description
1 polymer ?
#
loop_
_entity_poly.entity_id
_entity_poly.type
_entity_poly.pdbx_seq_one_letter_code
_entity_poly.pdbx_strand_id
1 'polypeptide(L)'
;MKVCLLVIGKTDVEFVRAGIAEYEKRLKYYIPYEMKVIPDVRNTKNMSEIQQKEREGELLLGQLETADYIILLDEKGNEYTSKAFANFLAQKMLTSMKRLVFIIGGPYGFSEEVYKRANMKISLSKMTFSHQMVRMIFTEQLYRAMTILKGEPYHHE
;
A
#
# COMPACT_ATOMS: atom_id res chain seq x y z
N MET A 1 7.47 -5.53 -13.92
CA MET A 1 6.51 -4.85 -13.03
C MET A 1 7.27 -4.18 -11.88
N LYS A 2 6.92 -2.93 -11.54
CA LYS A 2 7.39 -2.20 -10.34
C LYS A 2 6.23 -2.11 -9.35
N VAL A 3 6.50 -2.34 -8.07
CA VAL A 3 5.54 -2.10 -6.99
C VAL A 3 5.82 -0.74 -6.36
N CYS A 4 4.78 0.06 -6.19
CA CYS A 4 4.83 1.34 -5.48
C CYS A 4 3.88 1.29 -4.29
N LEU A 5 4.35 1.66 -3.11
CA LEU A 5 3.50 1.93 -1.94
C LEU A 5 3.37 3.44 -1.77
N LEU A 6 2.21 4.00 -2.10
CA LEU A 6 1.91 5.42 -1.99
C LEU A 6 1.21 5.71 -0.65
N VAL A 7 1.77 6.62 0.13
CA VAL A 7 1.31 6.88 1.50
C VAL A 7 1.21 8.38 1.79
N ILE A 8 0.26 8.79 2.62
CA ILE A 8 0.14 10.17 3.11
C ILE A 8 0.75 10.31 4.48
N GLY A 9 1.58 11.33 4.66
CA GLY A 9 2.21 11.67 5.93
C GLY A 9 3.45 10.84 6.22
N LYS A 10 4.34 11.38 7.02
CA LYS A 10 5.60 10.73 7.42
C LYS A 10 5.37 9.57 8.38
N THR A 11 6.29 8.60 8.39
CA THR A 11 6.34 7.57 9.44
C THR A 11 7.18 8.11 10.60
N ASP A 12 6.53 8.52 11.68
CA ASP A 12 7.16 9.13 12.85
C ASP A 12 7.57 8.11 13.92
N VAL A 13 6.94 6.94 13.93
CA VAL A 13 7.22 5.91 14.93
C VAL A 13 8.49 5.16 14.56
N GLU A 14 9.52 5.28 15.40
CA GLU A 14 10.87 4.77 15.11
C GLU A 14 10.91 3.29 14.77
N PHE A 15 10.29 2.43 15.60
CA PHE A 15 10.33 0.98 15.36
C PHE A 15 9.62 0.59 14.07
N VAL A 16 8.56 1.32 13.69
CA VAL A 16 7.82 1.11 12.44
C VAL A 16 8.71 1.47 11.26
N ARG A 17 9.39 2.63 11.34
CA ARG A 17 10.33 3.07 10.30
C ARG A 17 11.48 2.09 10.13
N ALA A 18 12.06 1.61 11.22
CA ALA A 18 13.13 0.61 11.20
C ALA A 18 12.65 -0.72 10.59
N GLY A 19 11.46 -1.19 10.96
CA GLY A 19 10.86 -2.39 10.39
C GLY A 19 10.61 -2.27 8.89
N ILE A 20 10.06 -1.14 8.42
CA ILE A 20 9.89 -0.87 6.98
C ILE A 20 11.24 -0.95 6.27
N ALA A 21 12.26 -0.25 6.77
CA ALA A 21 13.59 -0.22 6.14
C ALA A 21 14.22 -1.62 6.02
N GLU A 22 14.04 -2.47 7.03
CA GLU A 22 14.53 -3.85 7.01
C GLU A 22 13.87 -4.66 5.89
N TYR A 23 12.55 -4.60 5.74
CA TYR A 23 11.85 -5.32 4.69
C TYR A 23 12.06 -4.72 3.30
N GLU A 24 12.17 -3.39 3.18
CA GLU A 24 12.51 -2.73 1.92
C GLU A 24 13.87 -3.18 1.39
N LYS A 25 14.88 -3.30 2.27
CA LYS A 25 16.21 -3.79 1.90
C LYS A 25 16.14 -5.20 1.32
N ARG A 26 15.33 -6.07 1.92
CA ARG A 26 15.14 -7.46 1.46
C ARG A 26 14.30 -7.53 0.17
N LEU A 27 13.24 -6.74 0.06
CA LEU A 27 12.34 -6.71 -1.10
C LEU A 27 13.05 -6.38 -2.42
N LYS A 28 14.05 -5.50 -2.38
CA LYS A 28 14.81 -5.06 -3.55
C LYS A 28 15.47 -6.21 -4.32
N TYR A 29 15.72 -7.37 -3.68
CA TYR A 29 16.26 -8.56 -4.36
C TYR A 29 15.22 -9.32 -5.19
N TYR A 30 13.92 -9.11 -4.93
CA TYR A 30 12.83 -9.86 -5.57
C TYR A 30 12.09 -9.04 -6.60
N ILE A 31 11.82 -7.76 -6.30
CA ILE A 31 11.01 -6.90 -7.14
C ILE A 31 11.43 -5.43 -7.00
N PRO A 32 11.44 -4.64 -8.09
CA PRO A 32 11.57 -3.19 -7.98
C PRO A 32 10.45 -2.63 -7.11
N TYR A 33 10.83 -2.15 -5.92
CA TYR A 33 9.92 -1.61 -4.90
C TYR A 33 10.30 -0.18 -4.54
N GLU A 34 9.30 0.68 -4.37
CA GLU A 34 9.45 2.04 -3.86
C GLU A 34 8.29 2.36 -2.93
N MET A 35 8.58 2.91 -1.75
CA MET A 35 7.58 3.62 -0.95
C MET A 35 7.68 5.12 -1.22
N LYS A 36 6.59 5.72 -1.71
CA LYS A 36 6.50 7.15 -1.98
C LYS A 36 5.64 7.84 -0.92
N VAL A 37 6.26 8.76 -0.19
CA VAL A 37 5.59 9.54 0.87
C VAL A 37 5.12 10.87 0.31
N ILE A 38 3.81 11.12 0.39
CA ILE A 38 3.20 12.41 0.13
C ILE A 38 3.12 13.18 1.45
N PRO A 39 3.52 14.45 1.51
CA PRO A 39 3.36 15.27 2.71
C PRO A 39 1.91 15.40 3.16
N ASP A 40 1.69 15.53 4.46
CA ASP A 40 0.36 15.80 5.03
C ASP A 40 -0.24 17.10 4.47
N VAL A 41 -1.57 17.11 4.32
CA VAL A 41 -2.30 18.32 3.99
C VAL A 41 -2.10 19.34 5.12
N ARG A 42 -1.67 20.56 4.76
CA ARG A 42 -1.46 21.64 5.73
C ARG A 42 -2.80 22.28 6.11
N ASN A 43 -2.87 22.85 7.31
CA ASN A 43 -4.01 23.65 7.80
C ASN A 43 -5.36 22.90 7.89
N THR A 44 -5.33 21.61 8.24
CA THR A 44 -6.52 20.75 8.35
C THR A 44 -7.44 21.08 9.54
N LYS A 45 -7.00 21.89 10.51
CA LYS A 45 -7.75 22.19 11.75
C LYS A 45 -9.17 22.74 11.53
N ASN A 46 -9.40 23.44 10.43
CA ASN A 46 -10.70 24.03 10.08
C ASN A 46 -11.40 23.28 8.93
N MET A 47 -10.85 22.16 8.47
CA MET A 47 -11.41 21.39 7.35
C MET A 47 -12.30 20.28 7.89
N SER A 48 -13.45 20.07 7.25
CA SER A 48 -14.27 18.89 7.49
C SER A 48 -13.53 17.61 7.06
N GLU A 49 -13.93 16.45 7.56
CA GLU A 49 -13.35 15.16 7.15
C GLU A 49 -13.44 14.94 5.63
N ILE A 50 -14.54 15.37 5.01
CA ILE A 50 -14.74 15.30 3.56
C ILE A 50 -13.70 16.16 2.84
N GLN A 51 -13.51 17.41 3.26
CA GLN A 51 -12.52 18.30 2.66
C GLN A 51 -11.10 17.75 2.82
N GLN A 52 -10.78 17.15 3.98
CA GLN A 52 -9.48 16.52 4.18
C GLN A 52 -9.26 15.36 3.21
N LYS A 53 -10.24 14.46 3.08
CA LYS A 53 -10.20 13.36 2.10
C LYS A 53 -10.05 13.84 0.67
N GLU A 54 -10.76 14.90 0.29
CA GLU A 54 -10.69 15.48 -1.06
C GLU A 54 -9.28 15.99 -1.36
N ARG A 55 -8.69 16.79 -0.45
CA ARG A 55 -7.33 17.31 -0.60
C ARG A 55 -6.27 16.21 -0.61
N GLU A 56 -6.39 15.24 0.28
CA GLU A 56 -5.55 14.05 0.29
C GLU A 56 -5.68 13.27 -1.03
N GLY A 57 -6.91 13.13 -1.51
CA GLY A 57 -7.23 12.46 -2.76
C GLY A 57 -6.63 13.15 -3.99
N GLU A 58 -6.71 14.47 -4.07
CA GLU A 58 -6.07 15.26 -5.14
C GLU A 58 -4.55 14.98 -5.19
N LEU A 59 -3.90 14.98 -4.03
CA LEU A 59 -2.46 14.70 -3.95
C LEU A 59 -2.12 13.28 -4.38
N LEU A 60 -2.90 12.28 -3.92
CA LEU A 60 -2.75 10.88 -4.32
C LEU A 60 -2.92 10.72 -5.83
N LEU A 61 -4.02 11.26 -6.38
CA LEU A 61 -4.35 11.20 -7.79
C LEU A 61 -3.27 11.83 -8.67
N GLY A 62 -2.67 12.94 -8.22
CA GLY A 62 -1.56 13.59 -8.91
C GLY A 62 -0.26 12.77 -9.00
N GLN A 63 -0.12 11.69 -8.22
CA GLN A 63 1.04 10.79 -8.30
C GLN A 63 0.83 9.59 -9.25
N LEU A 64 -0.40 9.40 -9.72
CA LEU A 64 -0.79 8.23 -10.50
C LEU A 64 -0.65 8.47 -12.00
N GLU A 65 -0.38 7.40 -12.72
CA GLU A 65 -0.40 7.35 -14.17
C GLU A 65 -1.68 6.66 -14.65
N THR A 66 -2.12 6.96 -15.88
CA THR A 66 -3.31 6.34 -16.47
C THR A 66 -3.20 4.82 -16.54
N ALA A 67 -1.99 4.30 -16.81
CA ALA A 67 -1.73 2.86 -16.93
C ALA A 67 -1.49 2.15 -15.60
N ASP A 68 -1.52 2.86 -14.46
CA ASP A 68 -1.36 2.23 -13.15
C ASP A 68 -2.52 1.33 -12.82
N TYR A 69 -2.20 0.17 -12.27
CA TYR A 69 -3.18 -0.64 -11.55
C TYR A 69 -3.12 -0.31 -10.07
N ILE A 70 -4.25 0.14 -9.54
CA ILE A 70 -4.34 0.76 -8.23
C ILE A 70 -5.11 -0.14 -7.27
N ILE A 71 -4.51 -0.35 -6.11
CA ILE A 71 -5.06 -1.14 -5.02
C ILE A 71 -5.09 -0.25 -3.78
N LEU A 72 -6.28 -0.05 -3.23
CA LEU A 72 -6.40 0.61 -1.93
C LEU A 72 -6.22 -0.42 -0.82
N LEU A 73 -5.40 -0.10 0.17
CA LEU A 73 -5.37 -0.83 1.44
C LEU A 73 -6.48 -0.26 2.33
N ASP A 74 -7.58 -1.01 2.42
CA ASP A 74 -8.85 -0.55 2.97
C ASP A 74 -9.53 -1.72 3.69
N GLU A 75 -10.06 -1.47 4.88
CA GLU A 75 -10.70 -2.49 5.73
C GLU A 75 -11.90 -3.17 5.06
N LYS A 76 -12.54 -2.51 4.09
CA LYS A 76 -13.65 -3.04 3.28
C LYS A 76 -13.17 -3.71 1.99
N GLY A 77 -11.89 -4.04 1.89
CA GLY A 77 -11.28 -4.77 0.79
C GLY A 77 -11.35 -6.28 0.94
N ASN A 78 -10.90 -6.99 -0.10
CA ASN A 78 -10.80 -8.45 -0.05
C ASN A 78 -9.69 -8.87 0.91
N GLU A 79 -9.95 -9.87 1.75
CA GLU A 79 -8.96 -10.48 2.65
C GLU A 79 -8.21 -11.61 1.93
N TYR A 80 -6.92 -11.74 2.20
CA TYR A 80 -6.07 -12.78 1.62
C TYR A 80 -5.28 -13.50 2.72
N THR A 81 -5.13 -14.82 2.57
CA THR A 81 -4.02 -15.52 3.23
C THR A 81 -2.70 -15.15 2.53
N SER A 82 -1.55 -15.35 3.18
CA SER A 82 -0.25 -15.01 2.57
C SER A 82 -0.01 -15.75 1.25
N LYS A 83 -0.43 -17.02 1.13
CA LYS A 83 -0.37 -17.79 -0.13
C LYS A 83 -1.31 -17.24 -1.20
N ALA A 84 -2.53 -16.87 -0.83
CA ALA A 84 -3.48 -16.28 -1.77
C ALA A 84 -2.99 -14.91 -2.27
N PHE A 85 -2.38 -14.10 -1.39
CA PHE A 85 -1.76 -12.83 -1.78
C PHE A 85 -0.54 -13.04 -2.69
N ALA A 86 0.31 -14.02 -2.41
CA ALA A 86 1.42 -14.40 -3.29
C ALA A 86 0.92 -14.80 -4.69
N ASN A 87 -0.09 -15.67 -4.76
CA ASN A 87 -0.69 -16.07 -6.03
C ASN A 87 -1.31 -14.88 -6.78
N PHE A 88 -2.01 -13.99 -6.07
CA PHE A 88 -2.53 -12.76 -6.65
C PHE A 88 -1.42 -11.92 -7.30
N LEU A 89 -0.30 -11.71 -6.60
CA LEU A 89 0.84 -10.96 -7.14
C LEU A 89 1.47 -11.66 -8.35
N ALA A 90 1.62 -12.99 -8.30
CA ALA A 90 2.13 -13.76 -9.44
C ALA A 90 1.25 -13.56 -10.69
N GLN A 91 -0.07 -13.59 -10.54
CA GLN A 91 -0.97 -13.32 -11.67
C GLN A 91 -0.81 -11.91 -12.22
N LYS A 92 -0.60 -10.90 -11.36
CA LYS A 92 -0.32 -9.53 -11.81
C LYS A 92 1.02 -9.41 -12.54
N MET A 93 2.04 -10.16 -12.13
CA MET A 93 3.35 -10.19 -12.80
C MET A 93 3.30 -10.78 -14.22
N LEU A 94 2.33 -11.65 -14.52
CA LEU A 94 2.13 -12.22 -15.86
C LEU A 94 1.47 -11.24 -16.84
N THR A 95 0.88 -10.15 -16.34
CA THR A 95 0.26 -9.12 -17.18
C THR A 95 1.31 -8.17 -17.76
N SER A 96 0.97 -7.45 -18.84
CA SER A 96 1.82 -6.39 -19.42
C SER A 96 1.91 -5.11 -18.57
N MET A 97 1.33 -5.14 -17.36
CA MET A 97 1.33 -4.02 -16.43
C MET A 97 2.74 -3.65 -15.98
N LYS A 98 3.08 -2.37 -16.14
CA LYS A 98 4.39 -1.86 -15.73
C LYS A 98 4.44 -1.53 -14.24
N ARG A 99 3.36 -0.97 -13.68
CA ARG A 99 3.34 -0.44 -12.31
C ARG A 99 2.08 -0.85 -11.55
N LEU A 100 2.30 -1.42 -10.36
CA LEU A 100 1.27 -1.83 -9.41
C LEU A 100 1.37 -0.90 -8.19
N VAL A 101 0.34 -0.09 -7.95
CA VAL A 101 0.34 0.95 -6.91
C VAL A 101 -0.59 0.54 -5.78
N PHE A 102 -0.04 0.34 -4.60
CA PHE A 102 -0.80 0.19 -3.36
C PHE A 102 -0.89 1.55 -2.68
N ILE A 103 -2.07 1.91 -2.18
CA ILE A 103 -2.29 3.20 -1.53
C ILE A 103 -2.76 2.99 -0.09
N ILE A 104 -2.12 3.71 0.84
CA ILE A 104 -2.58 3.85 2.23
C ILE A 104 -3.07 5.28 2.41
N GLY A 105 -4.35 5.44 2.73
CA GLY A 105 -4.97 6.74 2.96
C GLY A 105 -4.60 7.35 4.31
N GLY A 106 -5.06 8.58 4.53
CA GLY A 106 -5.01 9.23 5.83
C GLY A 106 -5.95 8.58 6.85
N PRO A 107 -6.06 9.14 8.07
CA PRO A 107 -6.82 8.56 9.17
C PRO A 107 -8.33 8.39 8.87
N TYR A 108 -8.87 9.15 7.93
CA TYR A 108 -10.29 9.09 7.57
C TYR A 108 -10.57 8.16 6.37
N GLY A 109 -9.55 7.62 5.71
CA GLY A 109 -9.67 6.81 4.50
C GLY A 109 -9.57 7.65 3.21
N PHE A 110 -10.28 7.24 2.16
CA PHE A 110 -10.14 7.82 0.83
C PHE A 110 -11.33 8.72 0.43
N SER A 111 -11.12 9.63 -0.51
CA SER A 111 -12.20 10.34 -1.20
C SER A 111 -12.87 9.47 -2.26
N GLU A 112 -14.09 9.84 -2.65
CA GLU A 112 -14.85 9.16 -3.69
C GLU A 112 -14.10 9.08 -5.03
N GLU A 113 -13.35 10.13 -5.40
CA GLU A 113 -12.57 10.11 -6.64
C GLU A 113 -11.42 9.11 -6.61
N VAL A 114 -10.77 8.91 -5.46
CA VAL A 114 -9.78 7.85 -5.29
C VAL A 114 -10.42 6.46 -5.35
N TYR A 115 -11.58 6.29 -4.73
CA TYR A 115 -12.34 5.03 -4.83
C TYR A 115 -12.75 4.71 -6.27
N LYS A 116 -13.23 5.70 -7.03
CA LYS A 116 -13.58 5.54 -8.45
C LYS A 116 -12.37 5.20 -9.31
N ARG A 117 -11.22 5.78 -9.03
CA ARG A 117 -9.98 5.52 -9.79
C ARG A 117 -9.34 4.16 -9.44
N ALA A 118 -9.58 3.63 -8.24
CA ALA A 118 -9.02 2.36 -7.81
C ALA A 118 -9.52 1.18 -8.63
N ASN A 119 -8.65 0.20 -8.89
CA ASN A 119 -9.03 -1.02 -9.59
C ASN A 119 -9.54 -2.11 -8.64
N MET A 120 -9.08 -2.09 -7.38
CA MET A 120 -9.57 -2.98 -6.33
C MET A 120 -9.17 -2.49 -4.93
N LYS A 121 -9.65 -3.18 -3.91
CA LYS A 121 -9.33 -2.95 -2.49
C LYS A 121 -8.87 -4.25 -1.84
N ILE A 122 -7.87 -4.16 -0.99
CA ILE A 122 -7.38 -5.28 -0.17
C ILE A 122 -7.45 -4.88 1.30
N SER A 123 -7.98 -5.77 2.12
CA SER A 123 -7.97 -5.62 3.57
C SER A 123 -6.85 -6.46 4.18
N LEU A 124 -6.08 -5.86 5.09
CA LEU A 124 -5.07 -6.57 5.87
C LEU A 124 -5.64 -7.19 7.15
N SER A 125 -6.81 -6.72 7.59
CA SER A 125 -7.49 -7.19 8.78
C SER A 125 -8.89 -6.61 8.85
N LYS A 126 -9.79 -7.31 9.54
CA LYS A 126 -11.07 -6.75 10.01
C LYS A 126 -10.89 -5.69 11.09
N MET A 127 -9.73 -5.65 11.75
CA MET A 127 -9.40 -4.65 12.76
C MET A 127 -8.80 -3.41 12.11
N THR A 128 -9.06 -2.26 12.71
CA THR A 128 -8.46 -0.99 12.29
C THR A 128 -7.04 -0.87 12.85
N PHE A 129 -6.05 -0.79 11.97
CA PHE A 129 -4.67 -0.47 12.32
C PHE A 129 -4.37 1.00 12.05
N SER A 130 -3.38 1.56 12.76
CA SER A 130 -2.86 2.88 12.39
C SER A 130 -2.23 2.82 10.99
N HIS A 131 -2.39 3.88 10.20
CA HIS A 131 -1.83 3.96 8.86
C HIS A 131 -0.29 3.74 8.84
N GLN A 132 0.43 4.10 9.91
CA GLN A 132 1.87 3.85 10.01
C GLN A 132 2.16 2.34 10.18
N MET A 133 1.41 1.63 11.03
CA MET A 133 1.55 0.17 11.17
C MET A 133 1.22 -0.56 9.87
N VAL A 134 0.17 -0.12 9.17
CA VAL A 134 -0.23 -0.70 7.87
C VAL A 134 0.94 -0.71 6.88
N ARG A 135 1.77 0.34 6.85
CA ARG A 135 2.96 0.41 5.98
C ARG A 135 3.93 -0.74 6.27
N MET A 136 4.27 -0.94 7.54
CA MET A 136 5.21 -1.99 7.94
C MET A 136 4.62 -3.38 7.69
N ILE A 137 3.38 -3.62 8.10
CA ILE A 137 2.69 -4.90 7.90
C ILE A 137 2.60 -5.24 6.41
N PHE A 138 2.20 -4.28 5.58
CA PHE A 138 2.12 -4.49 4.14
C PHE A 138 3.49 -4.78 3.52
N THR A 139 4.53 -4.04 3.90
CA THR A 139 5.89 -4.23 3.36
C THR A 139 6.42 -5.61 3.73
N GLU A 140 6.17 -6.08 4.96
CA GLU A 140 6.49 -7.44 5.38
C GLU A 140 5.69 -8.49 4.59
N GLN A 141 4.39 -8.32 4.42
CA GLN A 141 3.56 -9.28 3.68
C GLN A 141 3.92 -9.33 2.19
N LEU A 142 4.33 -8.20 1.61
CA LEU A 142 4.87 -8.18 0.26
C LEU A 142 6.18 -8.99 0.18
N TYR A 143 7.07 -8.83 1.15
CA TYR A 143 8.30 -9.63 1.22
C TYR A 143 7.99 -11.12 1.35
N ARG A 144 7.10 -11.48 2.28
CA ARG A 144 6.64 -12.84 2.48
C ARG A 144 6.07 -13.44 1.20
N ALA A 145 5.22 -12.70 0.49
CA ALA A 145 4.69 -13.13 -0.78
C ALA A 145 5.80 -13.44 -1.80
N MET A 146 6.83 -12.59 -1.89
CA MET A 146 7.99 -12.84 -2.77
C MET A 146 8.75 -14.11 -2.37
N THR A 147 8.99 -14.34 -1.07
CA THR A 147 9.68 -15.55 -0.59
C THR A 147 8.87 -16.82 -0.90
N ILE A 148 7.53 -16.77 -0.79
CA ILE A 148 6.65 -17.88 -1.17
C ILE A 148 6.78 -18.17 -2.67
N LEU A 149 6.75 -17.14 -3.51
CA LEU A 149 6.88 -17.29 -4.97
C LEU A 149 8.26 -17.83 -5.39
N LYS A 150 9.30 -17.61 -4.59
CA LYS A 150 10.63 -18.18 -4.80
C LYS A 150 10.84 -19.56 -4.17
N GLY A 151 9.89 -20.05 -3.37
CA GLY A 151 10.02 -21.32 -2.64
C GLY A 151 11.06 -21.26 -1.50
N GLU A 152 11.27 -20.08 -0.90
CA GLU A 152 12.24 -19.89 0.18
C GLU A 152 11.65 -20.16 1.57
N PRO A 153 12.46 -20.62 2.54
CA PRO A 153 11.99 -21.08 3.86
C PRO A 153 11.73 -19.93 4.85
N TYR A 154 11.01 -18.88 4.42
CA TYR A 154 10.57 -17.78 5.29
C TYR A 154 9.13 -17.94 5.76
N HIS A 155 8.29 -18.57 4.94
CA HIS A 155 6.93 -18.92 5.30
C HIS A 155 6.91 -20.37 5.76
N HIS A 156 6.59 -20.57 7.04
CA HIS A 156 6.27 -21.86 7.60
C HIS A 156 4.74 -21.92 7.75
N GLU A 157 4.14 -23.01 7.29
CA GLU A 157 2.72 -23.32 7.48
C GLU A 157 2.59 -24.50 8.44
#